data_AF-A0A523ZYL0-F1
#
_entry.id   AF-A0A523ZYL0-F1
#
_cell.length_a   1.000
_cell.length_b   1.000
_cell.length_c   1.000
_cell.angle_alpha   90.00
_cell.angle_beta   90.00
_cell.angle_gamma   90.00
#
_symmetry.space_group_name_H-M   'P 1'
#
loop_
_entity.id
_entity.type
_entity.pdbx_description
1 polymer ?
#
loop_
_entity_poly.entity_id
_entity_poly.type
_entity_poly.pdbx_seq_one_letter_code
_entity_poly.pdbx_strand_id
1 'polypeptide(L)'
;FDAGSLVNVGSCVSNCHITGAAIKIANIFAKRPLRGNYEEIADYIYNRVGAVGLAWGAMSQKAAAIAAGCWRLGIPVVVGPHGAKYRRMLLGRKENEEDWKVHDARTGEKVYIGPVPEHLFYAAETVEEAMVMIAKLVMRPNDTTKGRAVKLSHYIDLHKRHYGSMPDDLHLFVRTEQDIPFTMKTEIIKYLEEREWEADKIAMPDPTMLDRMIKRRV
;
A
#
# COMPACT_ATOMS: atom_id res chain seq x y z
N PHE A 1 -1.31 20.55 -4.60
CA PHE A 1 -1.18 19.11 -4.90
C PHE A 1 -2.55 18.51 -4.64
N ASP A 2 -3.25 18.13 -5.71
CA ASP A 2 -4.66 17.76 -5.66
C ASP A 2 -4.95 16.54 -6.57
N ALA A 3 -6.12 15.93 -6.43
CA ALA A 3 -6.53 14.79 -7.26
C ALA A 3 -6.57 15.15 -8.76
N GLY A 4 -6.10 14.24 -9.62
CA GLY A 4 -6.04 14.47 -11.07
C GLY A 4 -4.97 15.46 -11.54
N SER A 5 -4.11 15.95 -10.64
CA SER A 5 -3.04 16.90 -10.98
C SER A 5 -1.70 16.22 -11.23
N LEU A 6 -0.86 16.88 -12.05
CA LEU A 6 0.54 16.53 -12.27
C LEU A 6 1.42 17.69 -11.78
N VAL A 7 2.42 17.38 -10.97
CA VAL A 7 3.36 18.38 -10.43
C VAL A 7 4.79 17.91 -10.64
N ASN A 8 5.58 18.68 -11.37
CA ASN A 8 7.03 18.51 -11.40
C ASN A 8 7.64 19.10 -10.12
N VAL A 9 8.13 18.23 -9.24
CA VAL A 9 8.68 18.61 -7.91
C VAL A 9 10.11 19.19 -8.03
N GLY A 10 10.80 18.98 -9.16
CA GLY A 10 12.12 19.53 -9.45
C GLY A 10 13.15 18.46 -9.81
N SER A 11 14.42 18.69 -9.44
CA SER A 11 15.53 17.78 -9.72
C SER A 11 15.54 16.55 -8.79
N CYS A 12 16.49 15.63 -8.94
CA CYS A 12 16.57 14.43 -8.10
C CYS A 12 16.66 14.72 -6.60
N VAL A 13 17.21 15.87 -6.18
CA VAL A 13 17.25 16.23 -4.76
C VAL A 13 15.88 16.67 -4.23
N SER A 14 14.98 17.10 -5.10
CA SER A 14 13.60 17.46 -4.75
C SER A 14 12.72 16.27 -4.37
N ASN A 15 13.19 15.02 -4.57
CA ASN A 15 12.50 13.82 -4.07
C ASN A 15 12.27 13.87 -2.55
N CYS A 16 13.08 14.63 -1.79
CA CYS A 16 12.87 14.84 -0.36
C CYS A 16 11.52 15.50 -0.06
N HIS A 17 10.95 16.28 -0.99
CA HIS A 17 9.65 16.90 -0.84
C HIS A 17 8.49 15.91 -1.06
N ILE A 18 8.72 14.82 -1.82
CA ILE A 18 7.73 13.75 -2.01
C ILE A 18 7.55 12.98 -0.71
N THR A 19 8.65 12.47 -0.15
CA THR A 19 8.63 11.83 1.17
C THR A 19 8.22 12.82 2.27
N GLY A 20 8.65 14.08 2.14
CA GLY A 20 8.25 15.17 3.02
C GLY A 20 6.75 15.46 3.00
N ALA A 21 6.07 15.27 1.86
CA ALA A 21 4.62 15.38 1.78
C ALA A 21 3.94 14.27 2.60
N ALA A 22 4.38 13.01 2.47
CA ALA A 22 3.86 11.90 3.27
C ALA A 22 4.10 12.10 4.78
N ILE A 23 5.30 12.56 5.16
CA ILE A 23 5.64 12.90 6.54
C ILE A 23 4.74 14.03 7.08
N LYS A 24 4.49 15.06 6.27
CA LYS A 24 3.57 16.15 6.63
C LYS A 24 2.14 15.68 6.82
N ILE A 25 1.70 14.62 6.13
CA ILE A 25 0.35 14.07 6.37
C ILE A 25 0.23 13.55 7.80
N ALA A 26 1.23 12.78 8.27
CA ALA A 26 1.28 12.28 9.64
C ALA A 26 1.34 13.42 10.67
N ASN A 27 2.11 14.47 10.40
CA ASN A 27 2.25 15.60 11.31
C ASN A 27 1.03 16.55 11.32
N ILE A 28 0.50 16.93 10.15
CA ILE A 28 -0.56 17.94 10.06
C ILE A 28 -1.92 17.32 10.37
N PHE A 29 -2.26 16.19 9.74
CA PHE A 29 -3.59 15.58 9.91
C PHE A 29 -3.68 14.74 11.18
N ALA A 30 -2.64 13.96 11.50
CA ALA A 30 -2.62 13.11 12.69
C ALA A 30 -1.87 13.69 13.88
N LYS A 31 -1.36 14.93 13.77
CA LYS A 31 -0.67 15.65 14.86
C LYS A 31 0.50 14.88 15.48
N ARG A 32 1.15 14.00 14.70
CA ARG A 32 2.28 13.19 15.17
C ARG A 32 3.56 14.04 15.31
N PRO A 33 4.31 13.93 16.42
CA PRO A 33 5.54 14.70 16.59
C PRO A 33 6.63 14.14 15.65
N LEU A 34 7.40 15.04 15.02
CA LEU A 34 8.43 14.66 14.03
C LEU A 34 9.81 14.45 14.62
N ARG A 35 10.18 15.20 15.67
CA ARG A 35 11.54 15.21 16.21
C ARG A 35 11.90 13.86 16.81
N GLY A 36 12.90 13.18 16.24
CA GLY A 36 13.41 11.90 16.75
C GLY A 36 12.41 10.74 16.66
N ASN A 37 11.36 10.86 15.85
CA ASN A 37 10.23 9.92 15.86
C ASN A 37 10.01 9.22 14.51
N TYR A 38 11.08 8.89 13.82
CA TYR A 38 11.02 8.34 12.46
C TYR A 38 10.18 7.07 12.38
N GLU A 39 10.31 6.19 13.36
CA GLU A 39 9.62 4.91 13.43
C GLU A 39 8.08 5.04 13.46
N GLU A 40 7.53 5.90 14.33
CA GLU A 40 6.08 6.13 14.39
C GLU A 40 5.55 6.78 13.11
N ILE A 41 6.34 7.66 12.49
CA ILE A 41 5.96 8.29 11.22
C ILE A 41 5.95 7.26 10.08
N ALA A 42 6.94 6.37 10.03
CA ALA A 42 6.99 5.28 9.06
C ALA A 42 5.83 4.30 9.27
N ASP A 43 5.53 3.91 10.51
CA ASP A 43 4.37 3.07 10.86
C ASP A 43 3.05 3.73 10.44
N TYR A 44 2.90 5.04 10.70
CA TYR A 44 1.72 5.79 10.27
C TYR A 44 1.57 5.79 8.74
N ILE A 45 2.65 6.07 8.00
CA ILE A 45 2.63 6.12 6.53
C ILE A 45 2.31 4.74 5.94
N TYR A 46 3.00 3.70 6.41
CA TYR A 46 2.77 2.32 5.97
C TYR A 46 1.32 1.88 6.13
N ASN A 47 0.69 2.25 7.24
CA ASN A 47 -0.63 1.76 7.59
C ASN A 47 -1.79 2.62 7.03
N ARG A 48 -1.56 3.91 6.74
CA ARG A 48 -2.64 4.89 6.47
C ARG A 48 -2.45 5.73 5.22
N VAL A 49 -1.23 5.88 4.70
CA VAL A 49 -0.94 6.79 3.59
C VAL A 49 -0.69 5.99 2.30
N GLY A 50 -1.71 5.93 1.44
CA GLY A 50 -1.61 5.30 0.13
C GLY A 50 -0.72 6.10 -0.81
N ALA A 51 0.49 5.61 -1.06
CA ALA A 51 1.44 6.18 -2.00
C ALA A 51 2.32 5.08 -2.59
N VAL A 52 2.75 5.23 -3.85
CA VAL A 52 3.66 4.32 -4.54
C VAL A 52 4.62 5.14 -5.40
N GLY A 53 5.91 4.84 -5.32
CA GLY A 53 6.93 5.41 -6.19
C GLY A 53 7.10 4.58 -7.46
N LEU A 54 7.39 5.23 -8.58
CA LEU A 54 7.78 4.58 -9.83
C LEU A 54 9.16 5.10 -10.27
N ALA A 55 10.10 4.20 -10.49
CA ALA A 55 11.42 4.51 -11.04
C ALA A 55 11.72 3.56 -12.22
N TRP A 56 11.03 3.79 -13.35
CA TRP A 56 11.05 2.91 -14.52
C TRP A 56 12.47 2.68 -15.08
N GLY A 57 13.21 3.75 -15.34
CA GLY A 57 14.59 3.71 -15.85
C GLY A 57 15.67 3.70 -14.77
N ALA A 58 15.43 3.11 -13.61
CA ALA A 58 16.38 3.16 -12.50
C ALA A 58 17.71 2.44 -12.82
N MET A 59 18.78 3.21 -13.10
CA MET A 59 20.12 2.67 -13.38
C MET A 59 21.21 3.09 -12.37
N SER A 60 20.97 4.11 -11.55
CA SER A 60 22.00 4.74 -10.71
C SER A 60 21.90 4.32 -9.24
N GLN A 61 23.04 4.35 -8.53
CA GLN A 61 23.07 4.17 -7.08
C GLN A 61 22.20 5.21 -6.34
N LYS A 62 22.04 6.42 -6.91
CA LYS A 62 21.13 7.44 -6.40
C LYS A 62 19.67 6.97 -6.43
N ALA A 63 19.25 6.30 -7.51
CA ALA A 63 17.89 5.78 -7.62
C ALA A 63 17.62 4.69 -6.57
N ALA A 64 18.58 3.79 -6.35
CA ALA A 64 18.49 2.79 -5.27
C ALA A 64 18.40 3.44 -3.89
N ALA A 65 19.21 4.48 -3.61
CA ALA A 65 19.18 5.18 -2.33
C ALA A 65 17.87 5.95 -2.10
N ILE A 66 17.32 6.59 -3.13
CA ILE A 66 16.02 7.29 -3.07
C ILE A 66 14.90 6.27 -2.82
N ALA A 67 14.88 5.17 -3.57
CA ALA A 67 13.90 4.12 -3.38
C ALA A 67 14.00 3.54 -1.95
N ALA A 68 15.22 3.38 -1.43
CA ALA A 68 15.46 2.98 -0.05
C ALA A 68 14.90 3.93 1.00
N GLY A 69 14.99 5.24 0.75
CA GLY A 69 14.32 6.25 1.58
C GLY A 69 12.81 6.08 1.60
N CYS A 70 12.19 5.77 0.46
CA CYS A 70 10.75 5.55 0.34
C CYS A 70 10.28 4.29 1.08
N TRP A 71 10.86 3.12 0.82
CA TRP A 71 10.39 1.89 1.46
C TRP A 71 10.69 1.85 2.96
N ARG A 72 11.73 2.56 3.43
CA ARG A 72 11.99 2.74 4.87
C ARG A 72 10.90 3.56 5.57
N LEU A 73 10.20 4.43 4.84
CA LEU A 73 8.99 5.13 5.30
C LEU A 73 7.70 4.32 5.07
N GLY A 74 7.79 3.07 4.61
CA GLY A 74 6.61 2.27 4.28
C GLY A 74 5.92 2.66 2.97
N ILE A 75 6.63 3.32 2.05
CA ILE A 75 6.12 3.67 0.72
C ILE A 75 6.69 2.66 -0.30
N PRO A 76 5.86 1.81 -0.92
CA PRO A 76 6.27 0.91 -1.97
C PRO A 76 6.91 1.63 -3.16
N VAL A 77 7.87 0.96 -3.82
CA VAL A 77 8.50 1.44 -5.05
C VAL A 77 8.48 0.35 -6.12
N VAL A 78 7.97 0.69 -7.30
CA VAL A 78 8.07 -0.11 -8.52
C VAL A 78 9.23 0.40 -9.37
N VAL A 79 10.07 -0.49 -9.86
CA VAL A 79 11.14 -0.21 -10.83
C VAL A 79 10.88 -0.97 -12.13
N GLY A 80 11.48 -0.52 -13.23
CA GLY A 80 11.49 -1.30 -14.47
C GLY A 80 12.42 -2.51 -14.37
N PRO A 81 12.54 -3.32 -15.44
CA PRO A 81 13.21 -4.63 -15.40
C PRO A 81 14.69 -4.53 -15.05
N HIS A 82 15.37 -3.46 -15.47
CA HIS A 82 16.76 -3.22 -15.08
C HIS A 82 16.96 -2.97 -13.58
N GLY A 83 15.91 -2.58 -12.85
CA GLY A 83 15.93 -2.45 -11.40
C GLY A 83 16.23 -3.77 -10.68
N ALA A 84 15.97 -4.93 -11.29
CA ALA A 84 16.37 -6.22 -10.74
C ALA A 84 17.89 -6.34 -10.50
N LYS A 85 18.70 -5.56 -11.23
CA LYS A 85 20.15 -5.52 -11.06
C LYS A 85 20.61 -4.90 -9.73
N TYR A 86 19.72 -4.28 -8.95
CA TYR A 86 20.02 -3.85 -7.57
C TYR A 86 20.12 -5.02 -6.56
N ARG A 87 19.86 -6.26 -6.99
CA ARG A 87 20.09 -7.53 -6.25
C ARG A 87 19.24 -7.77 -5.01
N ARG A 88 18.44 -6.81 -4.57
CA ARG A 88 17.54 -6.95 -3.41
C ARG A 88 16.16 -6.43 -3.78
N MET A 89 15.15 -7.29 -3.63
CA MET A 89 13.74 -6.93 -3.68
C MET A 89 13.11 -7.11 -2.30
N LEU A 90 12.00 -6.42 -2.04
CA LEU A 90 11.24 -6.51 -0.80
C LEU A 90 9.84 -7.02 -1.15
N LEU A 91 9.77 -8.34 -1.38
CA LEU A 91 8.56 -9.04 -1.78
C LEU A 91 7.92 -9.69 -0.54
N GLY A 92 6.66 -9.37 -0.28
CA GLY A 92 5.85 -10.09 0.69
C GLY A 92 5.35 -11.42 0.13
N ARG A 93 5.07 -12.36 1.04
CA ARG A 93 4.49 -13.68 0.74
C ARG A 93 3.04 -13.68 1.18
N LYS A 94 2.11 -13.47 0.25
CA LYS A 94 0.68 -13.33 0.53
C LYS A 94 0.06 -14.60 1.12
N GLU A 95 0.70 -15.75 0.93
CA GLU A 95 0.27 -17.05 1.43
C GLU A 95 0.55 -17.23 2.94
N ASN A 96 1.47 -16.43 3.51
CA ASN A 96 1.83 -16.53 4.93
C ASN A 96 1.05 -15.50 5.76
N GLU A 97 -0.11 -15.88 6.28
CA GLU A 97 -1.00 -14.98 7.04
C GLU A 97 -0.33 -14.33 8.27
N GLU A 98 0.65 -15.00 8.90
CA GLU A 98 1.36 -14.45 10.06
C GLU A 98 2.17 -13.20 9.74
N ASP A 99 2.70 -13.09 8.51
CA ASP A 99 3.46 -11.92 8.06
C ASP A 99 2.57 -10.67 7.93
N TRP A 100 1.25 -10.85 7.93
CA TRP A 100 0.23 -9.81 7.72
C TRP A 100 -0.60 -9.55 8.97
N LYS A 101 -0.09 -9.90 10.16
CA LYS A 101 -0.70 -9.54 11.43
C LYS A 101 -0.06 -8.30 12.02
N VAL A 102 -0.90 -7.36 12.47
CA VAL A 102 -0.48 -6.13 13.16
C VAL A 102 -1.25 -5.97 14.46
N HIS A 103 -0.79 -5.08 15.33
CA HIS A 103 -1.54 -4.75 16.54
C HIS A 103 -2.66 -3.75 16.24
N ASP A 104 -3.84 -3.98 16.80
CA ASP A 104 -4.82 -2.90 16.96
C ASP A 104 -4.40 -2.03 18.15
N ALA A 105 -4.00 -0.78 17.90
CA ALA A 105 -3.55 0.14 18.93
C ALA A 105 -4.61 0.41 20.02
N ARG A 106 -5.90 0.11 19.77
CA ARG A 106 -6.99 0.29 20.74
C ARG A 106 -7.08 -0.85 21.75
N THR A 107 -6.87 -2.08 21.32
CA THR A 107 -7.06 -3.30 22.14
C THR A 107 -5.76 -3.99 22.50
N GLY A 108 -4.72 -3.83 21.68
CA GLY A 108 -3.45 -4.53 21.76
C GLY A 108 -3.43 -5.90 21.07
N GLU A 109 -4.58 -6.36 20.58
CA GLU A 109 -4.73 -7.65 19.92
C GLU A 109 -4.01 -7.66 18.57
N LYS A 110 -3.43 -8.82 18.22
CA LYS A 110 -2.87 -9.05 16.89
C LYS A 110 -3.99 -9.47 15.94
N VAL A 111 -4.18 -8.72 14.87
CA VAL A 111 -5.23 -8.94 13.89
C VAL A 111 -4.65 -9.02 12.49
N TYR A 112 -5.27 -9.84 11.64
CA TYR A 112 -4.91 -9.99 10.23
C TYR A 112 -5.45 -8.81 9.41
N ILE A 113 -4.59 -8.17 8.61
CA ILE A 113 -4.93 -6.98 7.80
C ILE A 113 -4.88 -7.22 6.28
N GLY A 114 -4.57 -8.44 5.86
CA GLY A 114 -4.34 -8.76 4.46
C GLY A 114 -3.00 -8.26 3.92
N PRO A 115 -2.59 -8.70 2.73
CA PRO A 115 -1.29 -8.38 2.13
C PRO A 115 -1.24 -6.96 1.52
N VAL A 116 -1.44 -5.92 2.35
CA VAL A 116 -1.51 -4.52 1.90
C VAL A 116 -0.52 -3.58 2.62
N PRO A 117 0.42 -2.93 1.88
CA PRO A 117 0.87 -3.26 0.53
C PRO A 117 1.68 -4.58 0.48
N GLU A 118 1.48 -5.40 -0.55
CA GLU A 118 2.13 -6.72 -0.66
C GLU A 118 3.66 -6.63 -0.83
N HIS A 119 4.14 -5.62 -1.54
CA HIS A 119 5.56 -5.45 -1.82
C HIS A 119 5.98 -4.03 -1.47
N LEU A 120 7.19 -3.90 -0.95
CA LEU A 120 7.82 -2.60 -0.73
C LEU A 120 8.80 -2.24 -1.86
N PHE A 121 9.34 -3.23 -2.57
CA PHE A 121 10.21 -3.01 -3.71
C PHE A 121 10.06 -4.13 -4.75
N TYR A 122 9.56 -3.77 -5.93
CA TYR A 122 9.15 -4.69 -7.00
C TYR A 122 9.71 -4.24 -8.36
N ALA A 123 10.19 -5.17 -9.18
CA ALA A 123 10.52 -4.89 -10.58
C ALA A 123 9.41 -5.42 -11.49
N ALA A 124 8.76 -4.51 -12.19
CA ALA A 124 7.83 -4.85 -13.26
C ALA A 124 8.61 -4.94 -14.59
N GLU A 125 8.22 -5.88 -15.44
CA GLU A 125 8.79 -6.09 -16.77
C GLU A 125 8.19 -5.13 -17.79
N THR A 126 6.88 -4.85 -17.69
CA THR A 126 6.15 -3.99 -18.64
C THR A 126 5.47 -2.80 -17.95
N VAL A 127 5.17 -1.76 -18.74
CA VAL A 127 4.51 -0.55 -18.21
C VAL A 127 3.11 -0.89 -17.74
N GLU A 128 2.42 -1.79 -18.44
CA GLU A 128 1.10 -2.30 -18.11
C GLU A 128 1.12 -2.99 -16.73
N GLU A 129 2.13 -3.81 -16.47
CA GLU A 129 2.33 -4.42 -15.16
C GLU A 129 2.61 -3.39 -14.08
N ALA A 130 3.48 -2.41 -14.37
CA ALA A 130 3.75 -1.33 -13.42
C ALA A 130 2.48 -0.56 -13.05
N MET A 131 1.60 -0.29 -14.02
CA MET A 131 0.32 0.39 -13.78
C MET A 131 -0.59 -0.42 -12.84
N VAL A 132 -0.75 -1.72 -13.10
CA VAL A 132 -1.55 -2.60 -12.26
C VAL A 132 -0.96 -2.72 -10.85
N MET A 133 0.37 -2.86 -10.75
CA MET A 133 1.06 -2.94 -9.47
C MET A 133 0.99 -1.64 -8.67
N ILE A 134 1.04 -0.47 -9.31
CA ILE A 134 0.85 0.81 -8.64
C ILE A 134 -0.56 0.90 -8.02
N ALA A 135 -1.60 0.51 -8.78
CA ALA A 135 -2.97 0.52 -8.28
C ALA A 135 -3.19 -0.48 -7.13
N LYS A 136 -2.50 -1.63 -7.16
CA LYS A 136 -2.52 -2.62 -6.08
C LYS A 136 -1.79 -2.12 -4.82
N LEU A 137 -0.54 -1.70 -4.97
CA LEU A 137 0.35 -1.34 -3.87
C LEU A 137 -0.03 -0.03 -3.16
N VAL A 138 -1.01 0.73 -3.65
CA VAL A 138 -1.53 1.93 -2.98
C VAL A 138 -2.53 1.60 -1.86
N MET A 139 -3.07 0.38 -1.82
CA MET A 139 -3.99 -0.07 -0.78
C MET A 139 -3.31 -0.11 0.60
N ARG A 140 -4.08 0.23 1.63
CA ARG A 140 -3.58 0.35 3.01
C ARG A 140 -4.51 -0.34 4.00
N PRO A 141 -3.98 -0.88 5.12
CA PRO A 141 -4.79 -1.53 6.14
C PRO A 141 -5.96 -0.66 6.63
N ASN A 142 -5.69 0.63 6.85
CA ASN A 142 -6.65 1.59 7.39
C ASN A 142 -7.46 2.34 6.31
N ASP A 143 -7.57 1.81 5.08
CA ASP A 143 -8.44 2.43 4.08
C ASP A 143 -9.88 2.53 4.60
N THR A 144 -10.54 3.67 4.41
CA THR A 144 -11.99 3.73 4.62
C THR A 144 -12.69 2.83 3.61
N THR A 145 -13.91 2.39 3.91
CA THR A 145 -14.71 1.56 3.01
C THR A 145 -14.85 2.16 1.61
N LYS A 146 -15.18 3.46 1.54
CA LYS A 146 -15.25 4.21 0.28
C LYS A 146 -13.88 4.30 -0.41
N GLY A 147 -12.82 4.56 0.35
CA GLY A 147 -11.45 4.62 -0.19
C GLY A 147 -10.98 3.30 -0.77
N ARG A 148 -11.27 2.19 -0.07
CA ARG A 148 -10.97 0.84 -0.55
C ARG A 148 -11.75 0.52 -1.81
N ALA A 149 -13.04 0.81 -1.87
CA ALA A 149 -13.85 0.60 -3.07
C ALA A 149 -13.30 1.33 -4.29
N VAL A 150 -12.86 2.59 -4.15
CA VAL A 150 -12.23 3.32 -5.26
C VAL A 150 -10.92 2.66 -5.71
N LYS A 151 -10.06 2.27 -4.77
CA LYS A 151 -8.79 1.60 -5.08
C LYS A 151 -9.00 0.25 -5.77
N LEU A 152 -9.94 -0.55 -5.27
CA LEU A 152 -10.32 -1.83 -5.87
C LEU A 152 -10.88 -1.63 -7.28
N SER A 153 -11.74 -0.63 -7.49
CA SER A 153 -12.26 -0.32 -8.81
C SER A 153 -11.14 -0.02 -9.82
N HIS A 154 -10.13 0.77 -9.43
CA HIS A 154 -8.99 1.06 -10.31
C HIS A 154 -8.09 -0.16 -10.54
N TYR A 155 -7.84 -0.95 -9.49
CA TYR A 155 -7.05 -2.16 -9.61
C TYR A 155 -7.70 -3.16 -10.58
N ILE A 156 -9.00 -3.40 -10.42
CA ILE A 156 -9.77 -4.31 -11.28
C ILE A 156 -9.85 -3.77 -12.72
N ASP A 157 -10.15 -2.49 -12.91
CA ASP A 157 -10.24 -1.88 -14.25
C ASP A 157 -8.90 -2.01 -15.01
N LEU A 158 -7.78 -1.69 -14.36
CA LEU A 158 -6.46 -1.83 -14.96
C LEU A 158 -6.11 -3.29 -15.24
N HIS A 159 -6.40 -4.20 -14.31
CA HIS A 159 -6.15 -5.63 -14.51
C HIS A 159 -6.95 -6.18 -15.69
N LYS A 160 -8.23 -5.83 -15.81
CA LYS A 160 -9.06 -6.22 -16.95
C LYS A 160 -8.58 -5.62 -18.26
N ARG A 161 -8.20 -4.34 -18.25
CA ARG A 161 -7.73 -3.64 -19.46
C ARG A 161 -6.43 -4.22 -20.01
N HIS A 162 -5.50 -4.58 -19.12
CA HIS A 162 -4.16 -5.01 -19.51
C HIS A 162 -3.98 -6.53 -19.56
N TYR A 163 -4.75 -7.30 -18.77
CA TYR A 163 -4.64 -8.76 -18.68
C TYR A 163 -5.92 -9.52 -19.04
N GLY A 164 -7.01 -8.81 -19.38
CA GLY A 164 -8.26 -9.43 -19.85
C GLY A 164 -9.03 -10.24 -18.81
N SER A 165 -8.64 -10.18 -17.53
CA SER A 165 -9.16 -11.04 -16.46
C SER A 165 -9.37 -10.28 -15.15
N MET A 166 -10.08 -10.89 -14.20
CA MET A 166 -10.17 -10.40 -12.82
C MET A 166 -8.86 -10.71 -12.07
N PRO A 167 -8.38 -9.86 -11.15
CA PRO A 167 -7.20 -10.20 -10.36
C PRO A 167 -7.39 -11.48 -9.56
N ASP A 168 -6.41 -12.38 -9.55
CA ASP A 168 -6.53 -13.69 -8.87
C ASP A 168 -6.56 -13.61 -7.34
N ASP A 169 -6.05 -12.51 -6.78
CA ASP A 169 -5.95 -12.25 -5.35
C ASP A 169 -6.90 -11.14 -4.85
N LEU A 170 -7.91 -10.78 -5.65
CA LEU A 170 -8.89 -9.75 -5.27
C LEU A 170 -9.55 -10.02 -3.91
N HIS A 171 -9.83 -11.29 -3.60
CA HIS A 171 -10.42 -11.75 -2.33
C HIS A 171 -9.55 -11.41 -1.10
N LEU A 172 -8.24 -11.20 -1.27
CA LEU A 172 -7.33 -10.79 -0.19
C LEU A 172 -7.41 -9.29 0.14
N PHE A 173 -8.21 -8.52 -0.59
CA PHE A 173 -8.30 -7.06 -0.46
C PHE A 173 -9.71 -6.54 -0.14
N VAL A 174 -10.71 -7.41 -0.18
CA VAL A 174 -12.11 -7.09 0.18
C VAL A 174 -12.35 -7.52 1.63
N ARG A 175 -12.65 -6.57 2.53
CA ARG A 175 -12.88 -6.88 3.95
C ARG A 175 -14.33 -7.21 4.22
N THR A 176 -15.22 -6.43 3.62
CA THR A 176 -16.67 -6.58 3.71
C THR A 176 -17.30 -6.28 2.36
N GLU A 177 -18.58 -6.61 2.19
CA GLU A 177 -19.33 -6.23 0.99
C GLU A 177 -19.32 -4.72 0.69
N GLN A 178 -19.14 -3.88 1.70
CA GLN A 178 -19.15 -2.45 1.51
C GLN A 178 -17.89 -1.94 0.80
N ASP A 179 -16.79 -2.70 0.82
CA ASP A 179 -15.59 -2.41 0.05
C ASP A 179 -15.80 -2.66 -1.46
N ILE A 180 -16.88 -3.35 -1.86
CA ILE A 180 -17.10 -3.72 -3.26
C ILE A 180 -17.59 -2.50 -4.07
N PRO A 181 -16.92 -2.15 -5.19
CA PRO A 181 -17.39 -1.11 -6.10
C PRO A 181 -18.81 -1.38 -6.60
N PHE A 182 -19.70 -0.39 -6.45
CA PHE A 182 -21.12 -0.52 -6.79
C PHE A 182 -21.36 -0.97 -8.25
N THR A 183 -20.60 -0.42 -9.20
CA THR A 183 -20.72 -0.71 -10.64
C THR A 183 -20.36 -2.16 -11.00
N MET A 184 -19.62 -2.86 -10.14
CA MET A 184 -19.11 -4.21 -10.38
C MET A 184 -19.60 -5.21 -9.33
N LYS A 185 -20.60 -4.83 -8.52
CA LYS A 185 -21.00 -5.57 -7.31
C LYS A 185 -21.36 -7.03 -7.60
N THR A 186 -22.23 -7.26 -8.58
CA THR A 186 -22.72 -8.60 -8.94
C THR A 186 -21.59 -9.52 -9.38
N GLU A 187 -20.66 -9.02 -10.20
CA GLU A 187 -19.54 -9.78 -10.71
C GLU A 187 -18.54 -10.14 -9.60
N ILE A 188 -18.22 -9.17 -8.75
CA ILE A 188 -17.25 -9.36 -7.67
C ILE A 188 -17.81 -10.33 -6.62
N ILE A 189 -19.09 -10.23 -6.24
CA ILE A 189 -19.70 -11.19 -5.29
C ILE A 189 -19.57 -12.62 -5.81
N LYS A 190 -19.92 -12.86 -7.08
CA LYS A 190 -19.78 -14.20 -7.67
C LYS A 190 -18.32 -14.69 -7.62
N TYR A 191 -17.36 -13.82 -7.96
CA TYR A 191 -15.94 -14.14 -7.89
C TYR A 191 -15.47 -14.47 -6.46
N LEU A 192 -16.02 -13.79 -5.44
CA LEU A 192 -15.70 -14.00 -4.03
C LEU A 192 -16.28 -15.32 -3.51
N GLU A 193 -17.52 -15.65 -3.89
CA GLU A 193 -18.17 -16.92 -3.57
C GLU A 193 -17.38 -18.12 -4.13
N GLU A 194 -16.89 -18.02 -5.37
CA GLU A 194 -16.05 -19.05 -6.01
C GLU A 194 -14.70 -19.28 -5.29
N ARG A 195 -14.28 -18.37 -4.41
CA ARG A 195 -13.00 -18.41 -3.67
C ARG A 195 -13.17 -18.57 -2.17
N GLU A 196 -14.35 -19.00 -1.72
CA GLU A 196 -14.65 -19.22 -0.30
C GLU A 196 -14.29 -17.99 0.56
N TRP A 197 -14.55 -16.79 0.02
CA TRP A 197 -14.24 -15.55 0.73
C TRP A 197 -15.10 -15.41 2.00
N GLU A 198 -14.43 -15.12 3.12
CA GLU A 198 -15.05 -14.87 4.41
C GLU A 198 -15.06 -13.37 4.73
N ALA A 199 -16.26 -12.81 4.92
CA ALA A 199 -16.42 -11.44 5.39
C ALA A 199 -15.79 -11.27 6.78
N ASP A 200 -15.22 -10.09 7.04
CA ASP A 200 -14.59 -9.70 8.31
C ASP A 200 -13.34 -10.50 8.72
N LYS A 201 -12.88 -11.46 7.91
CA LYS A 201 -11.57 -12.13 8.12
C LYS A 201 -10.42 -11.12 8.11
N ILE A 202 -10.49 -10.13 7.23
CA ILE A 202 -9.55 -9.01 7.20
C ILE A 202 -10.07 -7.90 8.10
N ALA A 203 -9.36 -7.64 9.19
CA ALA A 203 -9.78 -6.67 10.18
C ALA A 203 -9.70 -5.21 9.68
N MET A 204 -10.49 -4.34 10.31
CA MET A 204 -10.41 -2.88 10.19
C MET A 204 -9.91 -2.23 11.51
N PRO A 205 -8.62 -2.43 11.88
CA PRO A 205 -8.11 -1.95 13.16
C PRO A 205 -7.71 -0.47 13.15
N ASP A 206 -7.21 0.00 14.30
CA ASP A 206 -6.25 1.10 14.37
C ASP A 206 -4.82 0.51 14.28
N PRO A 207 -4.31 0.17 13.08
CA PRO A 207 -3.13 -0.69 12.92
C PRO A 207 -1.84 -0.01 13.37
N THR A 208 -0.98 -0.77 14.04
CA THR A 208 0.42 -0.40 14.31
C THR A 208 1.30 -1.64 14.40
N MET A 209 2.55 -1.51 13.98
CA MET A 209 3.60 -2.51 14.23
C MET A 209 4.38 -2.22 15.52
N LEU A 210 4.02 -1.17 16.26
CA LEU A 210 4.79 -0.66 17.39
C LEU A 210 4.08 -0.90 18.72
N ASP A 211 4.66 -1.74 19.58
CA ASP A 211 4.10 -2.05 20.90
C ASP A 211 3.88 -0.80 21.78
N ARG A 212 4.76 0.20 21.65
CA ARG A 212 4.67 1.46 22.40
C ARG A 212 3.46 2.32 22.03
N MET A 213 2.81 2.03 20.90
CA MET A 213 1.64 2.76 20.41
C MET A 213 0.32 2.14 20.90
N ILE A 214 0.36 0.95 21.51
CA ILE A 214 -0.81 0.27 22.05
C ILE A 214 -1.28 1.00 23.31
N LYS A 215 -2.57 1.35 23.35
CA LYS A 215 -3.21 1.93 24.54
C LYS A 215 -3.25 0.88 25.65
N ARG A 216 -2.33 0.96 26.60
CA ARG A 216 -2.41 0.18 27.84
C ARG A 216 -3.51 0.81 28.71
N ARG A 217 -4.51 0.00 29.11
CA ARG A 217 -5.41 0.40 30.20
C ARG A 217 -4.54 0.51 31.46
N VAL A 218 -4.39 1.72 31.98
CA VAL A 218 -3.88 1.97 33.34
C VAL A 218 -5.01 1.68 34.32
#